data_AF-A0A539D7C6-F1
#
_entry.id   AF-A0A539D7C6-F1
#
_cell.length_a   1.000
_cell.length_b   1.000
_cell.length_c   1.000
_cell.angle_alpha   90.00
_cell.angle_beta   90.00
_cell.angle_gamma   90.00
#
_symmetry.space_group_name_H-M   'P 1'
#
loop_
_entity.id
_entity.type
_entity.pdbx_description
1 polymer ?
#
loop_
_entity_poly.entity_id
_entity_poly.type
_entity_poly.pdbx_seq_one_letter_code
_entity_poly.pdbx_strand_id
1 'polypeptide(L)'
;MRESGSRGGGALAFKVPSETGRAIRLAIQVVIATLMATIISLCAFGLALLVDLLKAHKAPEWMITGTLGLEIFLWAADVVCFTLFVANEVIGFCVSLWRERSWK
;
A
#
# COMPACT_ATOMS: atom_id res chain seq x y z
N MET A 1 -12.79 -7.18 -60.97
CA MET A 1 -11.33 -6.94 -60.93
C MET A 1 -10.96 -6.58 -59.48
N ARG A 2 -9.88 -7.19 -58.97
CA ARG A 2 -9.21 -6.94 -57.67
C ARG A 2 -8.90 -5.44 -57.50
N GLU A 3 -8.85 -4.85 -56.30
CA GLU A 3 -7.91 -5.08 -55.17
C GLU A 3 -8.67 -5.02 -53.82
N SER A 4 -8.51 -5.88 -52.81
CA SER A 4 -7.33 -6.35 -52.04
C SER A 4 -6.64 -5.30 -51.17
N GLY A 5 -7.08 -5.20 -49.91
CA GLY A 5 -6.19 -5.35 -48.76
C GLY A 5 -5.77 -4.09 -48.01
N SER A 6 -6.03 -4.09 -46.69
CA SER A 6 -5.06 -3.84 -45.60
C SER A 6 -5.86 -3.53 -44.32
N ARG A 7 -6.14 -4.54 -43.48
CA ARG A 7 -5.39 -4.80 -42.22
C ARG A 7 -5.07 -3.52 -41.44
N GLY A 8 -5.76 -3.32 -40.33
CA GLY A 8 -5.29 -2.38 -39.31
C GLY A 8 -6.22 -2.27 -38.11
N GLY A 9 -5.94 -3.04 -37.06
CA GLY A 9 -6.29 -2.59 -35.71
C GLY A 9 -7.65 -3.00 -35.16
N GLY A 10 -8.15 -4.19 -35.48
CA GLY A 10 -9.11 -4.90 -34.63
C GLY A 10 -8.45 -5.43 -33.35
N ALA A 11 -7.60 -4.64 -32.70
CA ALA A 11 -7.18 -4.91 -31.34
C ALA A 11 -8.33 -4.45 -30.47
N LEU A 12 -9.22 -5.41 -30.18
CA LEU A 12 -10.12 -5.45 -29.04
C LEU A 12 -9.80 -4.29 -28.09
N ALA A 13 -10.58 -3.20 -28.17
CA ALA A 13 -10.76 -2.34 -27.03
C ALA A 13 -11.39 -3.26 -25.99
N PHE A 14 -10.54 -3.98 -25.25
CA PHE A 14 -10.89 -4.76 -24.09
C PHE A 14 -11.42 -3.69 -23.17
N LYS A 15 -12.73 -3.48 -23.27
CA LYS A 15 -13.49 -2.48 -22.54
C LYS A 15 -13.51 -3.06 -21.14
N VAL A 16 -12.38 -2.91 -20.44
CA VAL A 16 -12.26 -3.14 -19.01
C VAL A 16 -13.45 -2.35 -18.47
N PRO A 17 -14.47 -3.01 -17.90
CA PRO A 17 -15.59 -2.31 -17.30
C PRO A 17 -15.01 -1.20 -16.41
N SER A 18 -15.57 0.01 -16.41
CA SER A 18 -15.04 1.13 -15.60
C SER A 18 -14.79 0.70 -14.14
N GLU A 19 -15.64 -0.21 -13.67
CA GLU A 19 -15.55 -1.01 -12.44
C GLU A 19 -14.24 -1.79 -12.27
N THR A 20 -13.84 -2.60 -13.26
CA THR A 20 -12.64 -3.45 -13.22
C THR A 20 -11.35 -2.61 -13.23
N GLY A 21 -11.32 -1.48 -13.93
CA GLY A 21 -10.18 -0.57 -13.94
C GLY A 21 -9.95 0.11 -12.58
N ARG A 22 -11.03 0.47 -11.88
CA ARG A 22 -10.97 1.03 -10.52
C ARG A 22 -10.56 0.00 -9.48
N ALA A 23 -11.10 -1.22 -9.57
CA ALA A 23 -10.73 -2.32 -8.68
C ALA A 23 -9.23 -2.70 -8.80
N ILE A 24 -8.69 -2.72 -10.02
CA ILE A 24 -7.25 -2.98 -10.24
C ILE A 24 -6.40 -1.86 -9.63
N ARG A 25 -6.80 -0.60 -9.77
CA ARG A 25 -6.06 0.53 -9.17
C ARG A 25 -6.05 0.45 -7.65
N LEU A 26 -7.21 0.16 -7.04
CA LEU A 26 -7.32 -0.06 -5.59
C LEU A 26 -6.41 -1.20 -5.14
N ALA A 27 -6.43 -2.34 -5.84
CA ALA A 27 -5.60 -3.49 -5.52
C ALA A 27 -4.10 -3.14 -5.57
N ILE A 28 -3.66 -2.40 -6.59
CA ILE A 28 -2.27 -1.94 -6.71
C ILE A 28 -1.89 -1.01 -5.55
N GLN A 29 -2.76 -0.06 -5.19
CA GLN A 29 -2.51 0.86 -4.07
C GLN A 29 -2.41 0.11 -2.73
N VAL A 30 -3.28 -0.87 -2.50
CA VAL A 30 -3.23 -1.72 -1.30
C VAL A 30 -1.95 -2.55 -1.26
N VAL A 31 -1.50 -3.11 -2.41
CA VAL A 31 -0.23 -3.84 -2.50
C VAL A 31 0.95 -2.93 -2.17
N ILE A 32 1.00 -1.72 -2.73
CA ILE A 32 2.07 -0.75 -2.45
C ILE A 32 2.06 -0.36 -0.96
N ALA A 33 0.89 -0.09 -0.38
CA ALA A 33 0.78 0.23 1.04
C ALA A 33 1.24 -0.93 1.93
N THR A 34 0.92 -2.17 1.56
CA THR A 34 1.33 -3.38 2.27
C THR A 34 2.85 -3.56 2.21
N LEU A 35 3.46 -3.30 1.06
CA LEU A 35 4.93 -3.33 0.90
C LEU A 35 5.60 -2.28 1.79
N MET A 36 5.07 -1.05 1.83
CA MET A 36 5.60 0.01 2.70
C MET A 36 5.50 -0.35 4.18
N ALA A 37 4.35 -0.87 4.63
CA ALA A 37 4.16 -1.33 6.01
C ALA A 37 5.13 -2.47 6.38
N THR A 38 5.40 -3.37 5.43
CA THR A 38 6.38 -4.45 5.61
C THR A 38 7.79 -3.91 5.80
N ILE A 39 8.19 -2.88 5.04
CA ILE A 39 9.51 -2.24 5.18
C ILE A 39 9.64 -1.57 6.55
N ILE A 40 8.60 -0.87 7.02
CA ILE A 40 8.64 -0.22 8.34
C ILE A 40 8.67 -1.27 9.46
N SER A 41 7.93 -2.37 9.31
CA SER A 41 7.99 -3.51 10.23
C SER A 41 9.40 -4.13 10.28
N LEU A 42 10.10 -4.24 9.14
CA LEU A 42 11.49 -4.68 9.10
C LEU A 42 12.43 -3.69 9.80
N CYS A 43 12.20 -2.38 9.68
CA CYS A 43 12.94 -1.38 10.42
C CYS A 43 12.72 -1.47 11.94
N ALA A 44 11.48 -1.70 12.38
CA ALA A 44 11.16 -1.95 13.79
C ALA A 44 11.89 -3.21 14.31
N PHE A 45 11.88 -4.29 13.53
CA PHE A 45 12.64 -5.50 13.85
C PHE A 45 14.16 -5.23 13.92
N GLY A 46 14.70 -4.41 13.02
CA GLY A 46 16.09 -3.97 13.06
C GLY A 46 16.44 -3.17 14.32
N LEU A 47 15.51 -2.34 14.81
CA LEU A 47 15.64 -1.63 16.08
C LEU A 47 15.65 -2.58 17.28
N ALA A 48 14.81 -3.62 17.26
CA ALA A 48 14.83 -4.66 18.29
C ALA A 48 16.18 -5.40 18.33
N LEU A 49 16.74 -5.75 17.17
CA LEU A 49 18.09 -6.32 17.08
C LEU A 49 19.18 -5.35 17.58
N LEU A 50 19.02 -4.06 17.30
CA LEU A 50 19.92 -3.03 17.80
C LEU A 50 19.87 -2.93 19.33
N VAL A 51 18.68 -3.08 19.93
CA VAL A 51 18.52 -3.12 21.39
C VAL A 51 19.29 -4.29 22.00
N ASP A 52 19.25 -5.47 21.38
CA ASP A 52 20.00 -6.64 21.85
C ASP A 52 21.52 -6.43 21.77
N LEU A 53 21.99 -5.80 20.69
CA LEU A 53 23.39 -5.37 20.55
C LEU A 53 23.79 -4.34 21.63
N LEU A 54 22.95 -3.34 21.89
CA LEU A 54 23.19 -2.32 22.90
C LEU A 54 23.27 -2.92 24.31
N LYS A 55 22.39 -3.88 24.63
CA LYS A 55 22.43 -4.63 25.89
C LYS A 55 23.71 -5.45 26.00
N ALA A 56 24.12 -6.14 24.93
CA ALA A 56 25.35 -6.93 24.90
C ALA A 56 26.61 -6.08 25.14
N HIS A 57 26.63 -4.85 24.64
CA HIS A 57 27.73 -3.89 24.82
C HIS A 57 27.62 -3.02 26.07
N LYS A 58 26.66 -3.29 26.99
CA LYS A 58 26.44 -2.51 28.21
C LYS A 58 26.25 -1.00 27.95
N ALA A 59 25.50 -0.69 26.88
CA ALA A 59 25.16 0.70 26.57
C ALA A 59 24.33 1.33 27.70
N PRO A 60 24.30 2.68 27.80
CA PRO A 60 23.51 3.38 28.79
C PRO A 60 22.01 3.07 28.70
N GLU A 61 21.31 2.98 29.83
CA GLU A 61 19.89 2.61 29.86
C GLU A 61 18.97 3.58 29.12
N TRP A 62 19.32 4.88 29.08
CA TRP A 62 18.56 5.87 28.30
C TRP A 62 18.61 5.57 26.80
N MET A 63 19.70 4.99 26.30
CA MET A 63 19.87 4.63 24.89
C MET A 63 19.05 3.39 24.53
N ILE A 64 18.99 2.41 25.43
CA ILE A 64 18.17 1.20 25.29
C ILE A 64 16.69 1.57 25.32
N THR A 65 16.28 2.36 26.31
CA THR A 65 14.88 2.82 26.47
C THR A 65 14.45 3.71 25.32
N GLY A 66 15.34 4.59 24.84
CA GLY A 66 15.09 5.42 23.66
C GLY A 66 14.87 4.60 22.39
N THR A 67 15.68 3.56 22.17
CA THR A 67 15.56 2.67 21.00
C THR A 67 14.26 1.85 21.05
N LEU A 68 13.90 1.32 22.22
CA LEU A 68 12.63 0.61 22.46
C LEU A 68 11.41 1.53 22.25
N GLY A 69 11.47 2.76 22.76
CA GLY A 69 10.42 3.75 22.55
C GLY A 69 10.25 4.10 21.07
N LEU A 70 11.37 4.22 20.35
CA LEU A 70 11.37 4.51 18.91
C LEU A 70 10.78 3.35 18.10
N GLU A 71 11.10 2.11 18.44
CA GLU A 71 10.52 0.90 17.83
C GLU A 71 8.99 0.90 17.95
N ILE A 72 8.47 1.06 19.17
CA ILE A 72 7.03 1.07 19.44
C ILE A 72 6.35 2.23 18.70
N PHE A 73 6.97 3.41 18.70
CA PHE A 73 6.44 4.58 18.03
C PHE A 73 6.37 4.39 16.51
N LEU A 74 7.43 3.87 15.89
CA LEU A 74 7.48 3.57 14.45
C LEU A 74 6.40 2.55 14.07
N TRP A 75 6.27 1.48 14.85
CA TRP A 75 5.26 0.47 14.61
C TRP A 75 3.84 1.02 14.76
N ALA A 76 3.56 1.78 15.82
CA ALA A 76 2.24 2.37 16.04
C ALA A 76 1.89 3.39 14.94
N ALA A 77 2.84 4.24 14.56
CA ALA A 77 2.65 5.21 13.47
C ALA A 77 2.38 4.50 12.14
N ASP A 78 3.07 3.39 11.85
CA ASP A 78 2.85 2.59 10.65
C ASP A 78 1.44 2.00 10.61
N VAL A 79 1.01 1.33 11.69
CA VAL A 79 -0.32 0.72 11.78
C VAL A 79 -1.43 1.77 11.60
N VAL A 80 -1.28 2.94 12.23
CA VAL A 80 -2.25 4.04 12.11
C VAL A 80 -2.28 4.59 10.68
N CYS A 81 -1.12 4.90 10.10
CA CYS A 81 -1.02 5.41 8.73
C CYS A 81 -1.57 4.40 7.71
N PHE A 82 -1.24 3.12 7.87
CA PHE A 82 -1.73 2.04 7.01
C PHE A 82 -3.26 1.91 7.09
N THR A 83 -3.82 1.90 8.30
CA THR A 83 -5.27 1.79 8.50
C THR A 83 -6.01 2.98 7.90
N LEU A 84 -5.51 4.21 8.11
CA LEU A 84 -6.09 5.42 7.53
C LEU A 84 -6.00 5.41 6.00
N PHE A 85 -4.88 4.94 5.44
CA PHE A 85 -4.70 4.82 4.00
C PHE A 85 -5.71 3.84 3.39
N VAL A 86 -5.82 2.63 3.95
CA VAL A 86 -6.78 1.62 3.48
C VAL A 86 -8.21 2.14 3.61
N ALA A 87 -8.56 2.76 4.74
CA ALA A 87 -9.89 3.32 4.94
C ALA A 87 -10.22 4.42 3.91
N ASN A 88 -9.27 5.33 3.63
CA ASN A 88 -9.46 6.40 2.66
C ASN A 88 -9.66 5.86 1.23
N GLU A 89 -8.87 4.86 0.84
CA GLU A 89 -8.99 4.20 -0.47
C GLU A 89 -10.31 3.44 -0.62
N VAL A 90 -10.74 2.72 0.43
CA VAL A 90 -12.03 2.03 0.45
C VAL A 90 -13.20 3.03 0.36
N ILE A 91 -13.15 4.13 1.11
CA ILE A 91 -14.18 5.19 1.03
C ILE A 91 -14.20 5.79 -0.38
N GLY A 92 -13.04 6.08 -0.96
CA GLY A 92 -12.93 6.59 -2.34
C GLY A 92 -13.57 5.64 -3.35
N PHE A 93 -13.33 4.34 -3.21
CA PHE A 93 -13.97 3.32 -4.03
C PHE A 93 -15.49 3.26 -3.83
N CYS A 94 -15.97 3.22 -2.58
CA CYS A 94 -17.40 3.17 -2.27
C CYS A 94 -18.17 4.41 -2.74
N VAL A 95 -17.62 5.61 -2.58
CA VAL A 95 -18.23 6.87 -3.07
C VAL A 95 -18.30 6.88 -4.60
N SER A 96 -17.25 6.37 -5.26
CA SER A 96 -17.19 6.25 -6.71
C SER A 96 -18.32 5.35 -7.25
N LEU A 97 -18.54 4.20 -6.62
CA LEU A 97 -19.65 3.28 -6.94
C LEU A 97 -21.02 3.91 -6.70
N TRP A 98 -21.18 4.66 -5.59
CA TRP A 98 -22.45 5.29 -5.25
C TRP A 98 -22.87 6.35 -6.27
N ARG A 99 -21.93 7.18 -6.75
CA ARG A 99 -22.21 8.17 -7.80
C ARG A 99 -22.65 7.53 -9.11
N GLU A 100 -22.03 6.44 -9.51
CA GLU A 100 -22.41 5.72 -10.74
C GLU A 100 -23.79 5.08 -10.65
N ARG A 101 -24.20 4.63 -9.46
CA ARG A 101 -25.55 4.09 -9.24
C ARG A 101 -26.63 5.17 -9.20
N SER A 102 -26.34 6.35 -8.67
CA SER A 102 -27.30 7.47 -8.60
C SER A 102 -27.60 8.13 -9.96
N TRP A 103 -26.80 7.85 -10.99
CA TRP A 103 -26.94 8.41 -12.34
C TRP A 103 -27.59 7.44 -13.35
N LYS A 104 -28.03 6.26 -12.90
CA LYS A 104 -28.86 5.31 -13.63
C LYS A 104 -30.24 5.25 -13.02
#